data_AF-A0A818TD64-F1
#
_entry.id   AF-A0A818TD64-F1
#
_cell.length_a   1.000
_cell.length_b   1.000
_cell.length_c   1.000
_cell.angle_alpha   90.00
_cell.angle_beta   90.00
_cell.angle_gamma   90.00
#
_symmetry.space_group_name_H-M   'P 1'
#
loop_
_entity.id
_entity.type
_entity.pdbx_description
1 polymer ?
#
loop_
_entity_poly.entity_id
_entity_poly.type
_entity_poly.pdbx_seq_one_letter_code
_entity_poly.pdbx_strand_id
1 'polypeptide(L)'
;MYYAQATDQFNMVAHKLMIIFGIIMCIFGLIGNILNVCVFAIWSRSRKKINRYSSSHRTSNSSLYLLASSVANLIIISYPLLTRILLDGYQYRVTRTNVLILCKFRYYALHTFDLISLTCICMATFDRYLLSSRKVRLRQMSARRQRTKLSILFIIVLVGLHSIPSIIYYDVSNTGQCEIFPIEYSYYYLYVVQISLHGLIPIIFLSIFGLSTFKQLKLITKHNPSNHLNSDRQLAHMLLLMSIAIILYYHRFHIVLNKFMKSYFLIIIMNIHQNFFSIMLYHRFYIIQIL
;
A
#
# COMPACT_ATOMS: atom_id res chain seq x y z
N MET A 1 7.27 -18.07 37.16
CA MET A 1 6.18 -18.94 36.67
C MET A 1 4.95 -18.16 36.17
N TYR A 2 4.36 -17.25 36.96
CA TYR A 2 3.18 -16.46 36.52
C TYR A 2 3.36 -15.68 35.20
N TYR A 3 4.55 -15.12 34.94
CA TYR A 3 4.83 -14.41 33.69
C TYR A 3 4.84 -15.31 32.45
N ALA A 4 5.28 -16.57 32.57
CA ALA A 4 5.30 -17.50 31.45
C ALA A 4 3.87 -17.88 31.04
N GLN A 5 3.03 -18.21 32.01
CA GLN A 5 1.64 -18.62 31.79
C GLN A 5 0.76 -17.50 31.20
N ALA A 6 1.00 -16.24 31.60
CA ALA A 6 0.30 -15.09 31.01
C ALA A 6 0.71 -14.85 29.53
N THR A 7 1.97 -15.11 29.20
CA THR A 7 2.51 -14.94 27.84
C THR A 7 1.91 -15.98 26.87
N ASP A 8 1.75 -17.22 27.33
CA ASP A 8 1.19 -18.30 26.52
C ASP A 8 -0.30 -18.07 26.18
N GLN A 9 -1.09 -17.59 27.14
CA GLN A 9 -2.49 -17.24 26.92
C GLN A 9 -2.62 -16.09 25.91
N PHE A 10 -1.78 -15.07 26.01
CA PHE A 10 -1.78 -13.94 25.07
C PHE A 10 -1.44 -14.38 23.64
N ASN A 11 -0.41 -15.22 23.48
CA ASN A 11 -0.01 -15.74 22.17
C ASN A 11 -1.13 -16.58 21.52
N MET A 12 -1.80 -17.43 22.31
CA MET A 12 -2.93 -18.24 21.81
C MET A 12 -4.07 -17.36 21.27
N VAL A 13 -4.42 -16.28 21.99
CA VAL A 13 -5.44 -15.33 21.53
C VAL A 13 -4.96 -14.61 20.26
N ALA A 14 -3.71 -14.15 20.22
CA ALA A 14 -3.15 -13.46 19.07
C ALA A 14 -3.17 -14.31 17.78
N HIS A 15 -2.83 -15.60 17.87
CA HIS A 15 -2.88 -16.52 16.72
C HIS A 15 -4.30 -16.70 16.19
N LYS A 16 -5.28 -16.94 17.09
CA LYS A 16 -6.69 -17.08 16.70
C LYS A 16 -7.22 -15.83 16.02
N LEU A 17 -6.91 -14.64 16.57
CA LEU A 17 -7.29 -13.38 15.95
C LEU A 17 -6.63 -13.20 14.59
N MET A 18 -5.35 -13.54 14.44
CA MET A 18 -4.64 -13.42 13.17
C MET A 18 -5.24 -14.30 12.06
N ILE A 19 -5.64 -15.54 12.40
CA ILE A 19 -6.31 -16.43 11.45
C ILE A 19 -7.68 -15.83 11.05
N ILE A 20 -8.53 -15.48 12.02
CA ILE A 20 -9.88 -14.99 11.76
C ILE A 20 -9.84 -13.69 10.96
N PHE A 21 -9.10 -12.68 11.42
CA PHE A 21 -8.97 -11.41 10.71
C PHE A 21 -8.25 -11.58 9.38
N GLY A 22 -7.23 -12.44 9.30
CA GLY A 22 -6.50 -12.71 8.06
C GLY A 22 -7.40 -13.30 6.97
N ILE A 23 -8.24 -14.29 7.30
CA ILE A 23 -9.18 -14.90 6.36
C ILE A 23 -10.22 -13.88 5.90
N ILE A 24 -10.81 -13.12 6.84
CA ILE A 24 -11.78 -12.06 6.52
C ILE A 24 -11.14 -11.03 5.57
N MET A 25 -9.95 -10.53 5.90
CA MET A 25 -9.21 -9.59 5.06
C MET A 25 -8.85 -10.18 3.70
N CYS A 26 -8.57 -11.48 3.60
CA CYS A 26 -8.30 -12.15 2.34
C CYS A 26 -9.55 -12.16 1.44
N ILE A 27 -10.71 -12.56 1.97
CA ILE A 27 -11.96 -12.66 1.20
C ILE A 27 -12.40 -11.28 0.70
N PHE A 28 -12.57 -10.31 1.62
CA PHE A 28 -12.96 -8.95 1.24
C PHE A 28 -11.89 -8.31 0.37
N GLY A 29 -10.62 -8.51 0.72
CA GLY A 29 -9.43 -8.09 -0.01
C GLY A 29 -9.45 -8.51 -1.49
N LEU A 30 -9.72 -9.79 -1.78
CA LEU A 30 -9.80 -10.29 -3.14
C LEU A 30 -10.99 -9.69 -3.88
N ILE A 31 -12.19 -9.74 -3.28
CA ILE A 31 -13.42 -9.24 -3.93
C ILE A 31 -13.27 -7.77 -4.31
N GLY A 32 -12.90 -6.91 -3.37
CA GLY A 32 -12.82 -5.47 -3.64
C GLY A 32 -11.67 -5.10 -4.59
N ASN A 33 -10.52 -5.79 -4.57
CA ASN A 33 -9.45 -5.50 -5.54
C ASN A 33 -9.81 -6.01 -6.95
N ILE A 34 -10.52 -7.13 -7.08
CA ILE A 34 -11.06 -7.60 -8.36
C ILE A 34 -12.07 -6.58 -8.91
N LEU A 35 -13.00 -6.10 -8.09
CA LEU A 35 -13.95 -5.05 -8.47
C LEU A 35 -13.23 -3.77 -8.90
N ASN A 36 -12.22 -3.33 -8.16
CA ASN A 36 -11.41 -2.16 -8.52
C ASN A 36 -10.68 -2.35 -9.85
N VAL A 37 -10.10 -3.54 -10.09
CA VAL A 37 -9.47 -3.87 -11.38
C VAL A 37 -10.50 -3.80 -12.50
N CYS A 38 -11.69 -4.38 -12.32
CA CYS A 38 -12.77 -4.33 -13.31
C CYS A 38 -13.20 -2.88 -13.61
N VAL A 39 -13.52 -2.10 -12.59
CA VAL A 39 -13.95 -0.70 -12.71
C VAL A 39 -12.87 0.15 -13.39
N PHE A 40 -11.62 0.09 -12.93
CA PHE A 40 -10.53 0.88 -13.51
C PHE A 40 -10.13 0.39 -14.90
N ALA A 41 -10.24 -0.91 -15.20
CA ALA A 41 -10.03 -1.43 -16.55
C ALA A 41 -11.11 -0.95 -17.52
N ILE A 42 -12.38 -1.03 -17.14
CA ILE A 42 -13.52 -0.53 -17.93
C ILE A 42 -13.36 0.97 -18.16
N TRP A 43 -13.08 1.74 -17.11
CA TRP A 43 -12.90 3.19 -17.20
C TRP A 43 -11.69 3.58 -18.07
N SER A 44 -10.57 2.86 -17.92
CA SER A 44 -9.37 3.03 -18.73
C SER A 44 -9.60 2.69 -20.21
N ARG A 45 -10.43 1.67 -20.51
CA ARG A 45 -10.81 1.29 -21.89
C ARG A 45 -11.81 2.26 -22.50
N SER A 46 -12.85 2.64 -21.77
CA SER A 46 -13.89 3.58 -22.22
C SER A 46 -13.29 4.92 -22.64
N ARG A 47 -12.34 5.46 -21.85
CA ARG A 47 -11.63 6.69 -22.22
C ARG A 47 -10.68 6.55 -23.42
N LYS A 48 -10.18 5.35 -23.73
CA LYS A 48 -9.43 5.10 -24.98
C LYS A 48 -10.33 5.24 -26.22
N LYS A 49 -11.62 4.90 -26.10
CA LYS A 49 -12.59 5.02 -27.20
C LYS A 49 -12.95 6.49 -27.47
N ILE A 50 -13.19 7.27 -26.41
CA ILE A 50 -13.52 8.71 -26.52
C ILE A 50 -12.35 9.53 -27.08
N ASN A 51 -11.11 9.29 -26.62
CA ASN A 51 -9.93 10.03 -27.11
C ASN A 51 -9.63 9.79 -28.60
N ARG A 52 -10.13 8.71 -29.22
CA ARG A 52 -9.99 8.48 -30.66
C ARG A 52 -10.92 9.36 -31.50
N TYR A 53 -11.98 9.91 -30.92
CA TYR A 53 -12.99 10.70 -31.63
C TYR A 53 -12.95 12.20 -31.29
N SER A 54 -12.37 12.59 -30.13
CA SER A 54 -12.22 14.00 -29.73
C SER A 54 -10.76 14.33 -29.42
N SER A 55 -10.06 14.91 -30.40
CA SER A 55 -8.63 15.25 -30.31
C SER A 55 -8.30 16.43 -29.37
N SER A 56 -9.29 17.04 -28.69
CA SER A 56 -9.09 18.32 -27.99
C SER A 56 -9.26 18.26 -26.45
N HIS A 57 -9.84 17.19 -25.88
CA HIS A 57 -10.06 17.11 -24.43
C HIS A 57 -9.06 16.14 -23.75
N ARG A 58 -8.03 16.70 -23.10
CA ARG A 58 -7.04 15.93 -22.34
C ARG A 58 -7.68 15.28 -21.11
N THR A 59 -7.76 13.95 -21.12
CA THR A 59 -8.33 13.15 -20.04
C THR A 59 -7.25 12.63 -19.09
N SER A 60 -7.59 12.56 -17.80
CA SER A 60 -6.68 12.07 -16.75
C SER A 60 -6.25 10.62 -16.95
N ASN A 61 -4.96 10.36 -16.75
CA ASN A 61 -4.39 9.02 -16.75
C ASN A 61 -4.35 8.39 -15.35
N SER A 62 -4.94 9.06 -14.34
CA SER A 62 -5.04 8.55 -12.96
C SER A 62 -5.63 7.14 -12.88
N SER A 63 -6.56 6.80 -13.77
CA SER A 63 -7.18 5.47 -13.84
C SER A 63 -6.18 4.35 -14.12
N LEU A 64 -5.09 4.63 -14.84
CA LEU A 64 -4.05 3.64 -15.14
C LEU A 64 -3.16 3.38 -13.92
N TYR A 65 -2.81 4.44 -13.19
CA TYR A 65 -2.07 4.29 -11.93
C TYR A 65 -2.91 3.55 -10.89
N LEU A 66 -4.21 3.87 -10.76
CA LEU A 66 -5.11 3.16 -9.86
C LEU A 66 -5.30 1.70 -10.25
N LEU A 67 -5.38 1.39 -11.56
CA LEU A 67 -5.40 0.00 -12.03
C LEU A 67 -4.12 -0.75 -11.63
N ALA A 68 -2.94 -0.15 -11.83
CA ALA A 68 -1.67 -0.76 -11.44
C ALA A 68 -1.58 -0.99 -9.93
N SER A 69 -2.07 -0.03 -9.13
CA SER A 69 -2.18 -0.16 -7.67
C SER A 69 -3.09 -1.32 -7.27
N SER A 70 -4.29 -1.45 -7.86
CA SER A 70 -5.19 -2.57 -7.56
C SER A 70 -4.62 -3.94 -7.93
N VAL A 71 -3.88 -4.03 -9.04
CA VAL A 71 -3.18 -5.27 -9.43
C VAL A 71 -2.08 -5.61 -8.43
N ALA A 72 -1.28 -4.63 -8.01
CA ALA A 72 -0.25 -4.83 -6.98
C ALA A 72 -0.88 -5.30 -5.66
N ASN A 73 -1.99 -4.70 -5.24
CA ASN A 73 -2.74 -5.10 -4.03
C ASN A 73 -3.26 -6.53 -4.12
N LEU A 74 -3.74 -6.96 -5.31
CA LEU A 74 -4.18 -8.33 -5.53
C LEU A 74 -3.03 -9.32 -5.33
N ILE A 75 -1.81 -8.98 -5.77
CA ILE A 75 -0.62 -9.81 -5.56
C ILE A 75 -0.26 -9.88 -4.08
N ILE A 76 -0.34 -8.76 -3.35
CA ILE A 76 -0.09 -8.70 -1.89
C ILE A 76 -1.06 -9.60 -1.11
N ILE A 77 -2.34 -9.59 -1.49
CA ILE A 77 -3.38 -10.37 -0.82
C ILE A 77 -3.28 -11.85 -1.20
N SER A 78 -2.99 -12.17 -2.46
CA SER A 78 -2.91 -13.56 -2.91
C SER A 78 -1.69 -14.30 -2.35
N TYR A 79 -0.55 -13.60 -2.18
CA TYR A 79 0.69 -14.26 -1.80
C TYR A 79 1.22 -13.89 -0.38
N PRO A 80 1.68 -12.66 -0.09
CA PRO A 80 2.13 -12.29 1.26
C PRO A 80 1.11 -12.51 2.38
N LEU A 81 -0.19 -12.26 2.15
CA LEU A 81 -1.21 -12.48 3.18
C LEU A 81 -1.46 -13.96 3.44
N LEU A 82 -1.56 -14.76 2.38
CA LEU A 82 -1.81 -16.18 2.50
C LEU A 82 -0.65 -16.89 3.19
N THR A 83 0.58 -16.59 2.79
CA THR A 83 1.79 -17.11 3.42
C THR A 83 1.90 -16.67 4.89
N ARG A 84 1.43 -15.47 5.21
CA ARG A 84 1.35 -14.99 6.58
C ARG A 84 0.36 -15.77 7.45
N ILE A 85 -0.86 -16.00 6.96
CA ILE A 85 -1.84 -16.81 7.68
C ILE A 85 -1.28 -18.22 7.91
N LEU A 86 -0.58 -18.78 6.92
CA LEU A 86 0.06 -20.10 7.03
C LEU A 86 1.17 -20.13 8.09
N LEU A 87 2.15 -19.21 8.02
CA LEU A 87 3.29 -19.21 8.94
C LEU A 87 2.91 -18.75 10.35
N ASP A 88 2.29 -17.58 10.45
CA ASP A 88 2.08 -16.90 11.73
C ASP A 88 0.77 -17.35 12.39
N GLY A 89 -0.24 -17.71 11.60
CA GLY A 89 -1.51 -18.25 12.09
C GLY A 89 -1.41 -19.72 12.51
N TYR A 90 -0.99 -20.59 11.58
CA TYR A 90 -0.89 -22.04 11.83
C TYR A 90 0.44 -22.50 12.43
N GLN A 91 1.36 -21.57 12.75
CA GLN A 91 2.67 -21.88 13.34
C GLN A 91 3.50 -22.84 12.47
N TYR A 92 3.36 -22.73 11.14
CA TYR A 92 4.12 -23.55 10.21
C TYR A 92 5.60 -23.18 10.26
N ARG A 93 6.45 -24.15 10.59
CA ARG A 93 7.91 -23.95 10.70
C ARG A 93 8.55 -23.94 9.31
N VAL A 94 9.33 -22.89 9.03
CA VAL A 94 10.05 -22.79 7.77
C VAL A 94 11.23 -23.75 7.77
N THR A 95 11.28 -24.63 6.78
CA THR A 95 12.41 -25.55 6.55
C THR A 95 13.40 -24.93 5.54
N ARG A 96 14.63 -25.45 5.49
CA ARG A 96 15.65 -25.02 4.51
C ARG A 96 15.19 -25.20 3.06
N THR A 97 14.30 -26.14 2.78
CA THR A 97 13.75 -26.36 1.43
C THR A 97 12.80 -25.24 1.00
N ASN A 98 12.10 -24.62 1.96
CA ASN A 98 11.02 -23.68 1.68
C ASN A 98 11.38 -22.22 2.02
N VAL A 99 12.59 -21.96 2.55
CA VAL A 99 13.05 -20.63 2.99
C VAL A 99 13.01 -19.58 1.90
N LEU A 100 13.37 -19.95 0.66
CA LEU A 100 13.40 -19.02 -0.47
C LEU A 100 11.99 -18.49 -0.78
N ILE A 101 10.98 -19.35 -0.74
CA ILE A 101 9.61 -19.00 -1.07
C ILE A 101 8.94 -18.37 0.15
N LEU A 102 8.84 -19.11 1.26
CA LEU A 102 8.03 -18.69 2.42
C LEU A 102 8.63 -17.49 3.18
N CYS A 103 9.94 -17.25 3.04
CA CYS A 103 10.65 -16.19 3.74
C CYS A 103 11.08 -15.09 2.78
N LYS A 104 12.11 -15.35 1.97
CA LYS A 104 12.77 -14.33 1.13
C LYS A 104 11.81 -13.71 0.12
N PHE A 105 11.14 -14.54 -0.67
CA PHE A 105 10.21 -14.07 -1.70
C PHE A 105 8.94 -13.45 -1.10
N ARG A 106 8.44 -13.96 0.05
CA ARG A 106 7.32 -13.34 0.79
C ARG A 106 7.58 -11.86 1.09
N TYR A 107 8.70 -11.54 1.74
CA TYR A 107 9.02 -10.16 2.10
C TYR A 107 9.35 -9.31 0.88
N TYR A 108 10.10 -9.85 -0.08
CA TYR A 108 10.34 -9.17 -1.34
C TYR A 108 9.04 -8.77 -2.05
N ALA A 109 8.10 -9.70 -2.22
CA ALA A 109 6.82 -9.43 -2.85
C ALA A 109 6.01 -8.40 -2.05
N LEU A 110 5.94 -8.55 -0.72
CA LEU A 110 5.25 -7.61 0.15
C LEU A 110 5.77 -6.17 -0.03
N HIS A 111 7.09 -5.97 0.06
CA HIS A 111 7.71 -4.64 -0.06
C HIS A 111 7.56 -4.07 -1.46
N THR A 112 7.87 -4.87 -2.48
CA THR A 112 7.84 -4.43 -3.87
C THR A 112 6.44 -3.97 -4.26
N PHE A 113 5.43 -4.82 -4.06
CA PHE A 113 4.08 -4.52 -4.51
C PHE A 113 3.39 -3.46 -3.65
N ASP A 114 3.66 -3.39 -2.34
CA ASP A 114 3.09 -2.33 -1.50
C ASP A 114 3.65 -0.95 -1.89
N LEU A 115 4.96 -0.86 -2.12
CA LEU A 115 5.58 0.40 -2.54
C LEU A 115 5.18 0.81 -3.97
N ILE A 116 5.03 -0.15 -4.90
CA ILE A 116 4.43 0.10 -6.23
C ILE A 116 3.03 0.67 -6.09
N SER A 117 2.18 0.04 -5.26
CA SER A 117 0.80 0.46 -5.05
C SER A 117 0.72 1.87 -4.50
N LEU A 118 1.50 2.15 -3.45
CA LEU A 118 1.56 3.45 -2.78
C LEU A 118 2.08 4.55 -3.72
N THR A 119 3.14 4.27 -4.46
CA THR A 119 3.70 5.21 -5.44
C THR A 119 2.71 5.49 -6.57
N CYS A 120 2.00 4.46 -7.05
CA CYS A 120 0.95 4.64 -8.05
C CYS A 120 -0.20 5.52 -7.54
N ILE A 121 -0.63 5.35 -6.29
CA ILE A 121 -1.66 6.21 -5.67
C ILE A 121 -1.17 7.67 -5.60
N CYS A 122 0.09 7.89 -5.19
CA CYS A 122 0.70 9.22 -5.20
C CYS A 122 0.69 9.84 -6.60
N MET A 123 1.15 9.09 -7.61
CA MET A 123 1.17 9.55 -9.00
C MET A 123 -0.24 9.79 -9.57
N ALA A 124 -1.23 8.97 -9.18
CA ALA A 124 -2.63 9.18 -9.55
C ALA A 124 -3.16 10.51 -8.98
N THR A 125 -2.81 10.83 -7.74
CA THR A 125 -3.19 12.08 -7.06
C THR A 125 -2.49 13.28 -7.71
N PHE A 126 -1.21 13.13 -8.06
CA PHE A 126 -0.45 14.16 -8.75
C PHE A 126 -1.00 14.45 -10.16
N ASP A 127 -1.31 13.43 -10.95
CA ASP A 127 -1.94 13.61 -12.27
C ASP A 127 -3.28 14.34 -12.15
N ARG A 128 -4.06 14.03 -11.11
CA ARG A 128 -5.33 14.72 -10.81
C ARG A 128 -5.12 16.17 -10.39
N TYR A 129 -4.09 16.45 -9.60
CA TYR A 129 -3.71 17.82 -9.25
C TYR A 129 -3.36 18.65 -10.49
N LEU A 130 -2.53 18.11 -11.39
CA LEU A 130 -2.13 18.81 -12.61
C LEU A 130 -3.33 19.17 -13.50
N LEU A 131 -4.30 18.26 -13.61
CA LEU A 131 -5.48 18.46 -14.45
C LEU A 131 -6.54 19.36 -13.83
N SER A 132 -6.67 19.33 -12.51
CA SER A 132 -7.55 20.27 -11.78
C SER A 132 -6.99 21.68 -11.72
N SER A 133 -5.73 21.88 -12.14
CA SER A 133 -5.08 23.19 -12.12
C SER A 133 -5.70 24.20 -13.08
N ARG A 134 -5.96 25.42 -12.59
CA ARG A 134 -6.41 26.56 -13.42
C ARG A 134 -5.34 26.95 -14.45
N LYS A 135 -4.06 26.84 -14.09
CA LYS A 135 -2.93 27.24 -14.95
C LYS A 135 -2.81 26.26 -16.13
N VAL A 136 -2.94 26.78 -17.35
CA VAL A 136 -2.82 25.99 -18.60
C VAL A 136 -1.48 25.26 -18.67
N ARG A 137 -0.38 25.92 -18.27
CA ARG A 137 0.96 25.31 -18.22
C ARG A 137 1.01 24.05 -17.34
N LEU A 138 0.37 24.06 -16.18
CA LEU A 138 0.34 22.89 -15.28
C LEU A 138 -0.52 21.75 -15.85
N ARG A 139 -1.67 22.07 -16.47
CA ARG A 139 -2.47 21.08 -17.21
C ARG A 139 -1.71 20.47 -18.38
N GLN A 140 -0.79 21.22 -18.97
CA GLN A 140 0.05 20.72 -20.06
C GLN A 140 1.12 19.73 -19.62
N MET A 141 1.47 19.70 -18.33
CA MET A 141 2.45 18.77 -17.77
C MET A 141 1.87 17.37 -17.50
N SER A 142 0.54 17.20 -17.49
CA SER A 142 -0.07 15.87 -17.33
C SER A 142 0.44 14.93 -18.43
N ALA A 143 0.95 13.78 -18.02
CA ALA A 143 1.60 12.83 -18.91
C ALA A 143 0.58 12.29 -19.93
N ARG A 144 1.02 12.09 -21.17
CA ARG A 144 0.22 11.31 -22.15
C ARG A 144 0.15 9.85 -21.70
N ARG A 145 -0.90 9.13 -22.12
CA ARG A 145 -1.10 7.71 -21.79
C ARG A 145 0.14 6.82 -21.99
N GLN A 146 0.87 7.02 -23.08
CA GLN A 146 2.11 6.25 -23.34
C GLN A 146 3.21 6.57 -22.31
N ARG A 147 3.37 7.85 -21.95
CA ARG A 147 4.29 8.27 -20.89
C ARG A 147 3.85 7.76 -19.52
N THR A 148 2.54 7.70 -19.24
CA THR A 148 2.03 7.05 -18.01
C THR A 148 2.39 5.59 -17.94
N LYS A 149 2.23 4.81 -19.03
CA LYS A 149 2.65 3.41 -19.06
C LYS A 149 4.16 3.25 -18.82
N LEU A 150 4.97 4.10 -19.46
CA LEU A 150 6.41 4.11 -19.25
C LEU A 150 6.78 4.48 -17.80
N SER A 151 6.07 5.44 -17.21
CA SER A 151 6.26 5.81 -15.81
C SER A 151 5.89 4.67 -14.86
N ILE A 152 4.81 3.93 -15.12
CA ILE A 152 4.44 2.75 -14.32
C ILE A 152 5.52 1.67 -14.45
N LEU A 153 5.98 1.38 -15.68
CA LEU A 153 7.06 0.43 -15.91
C LEU A 153 8.35 0.84 -15.17
N PHE A 154 8.70 2.13 -15.23
CA PHE A 154 9.85 2.68 -14.52
C PHE A 154 9.70 2.52 -13.00
N ILE A 155 8.52 2.79 -12.44
CA ILE A 155 8.23 2.57 -11.02
C ILE A 155 8.42 1.09 -10.65
N ILE A 156 7.89 0.17 -11.46
CA ILE A 156 8.01 -1.28 -11.20
C ILE A 156 9.49 -1.71 -11.19
N VAL A 157 10.28 -1.26 -12.17
CA VAL A 157 11.71 -1.59 -12.26
C VAL A 157 12.47 -0.98 -11.08
N LEU A 158 12.28 0.31 -10.81
CA LEU A 158 13.00 1.01 -9.74
C LEU A 158 12.68 0.42 -8.36
N VAL A 159 11.40 0.18 -8.07
CA VAL A 159 10.97 -0.40 -6.79
C VAL A 159 11.39 -1.86 -6.67
N GLY A 160 11.32 -2.64 -7.76
CA GLY A 160 11.81 -4.01 -7.81
C GLY A 160 13.31 -4.09 -7.50
N LEU A 161 14.13 -3.25 -8.14
CA LEU A 161 15.56 -3.17 -7.86
C LEU A 161 15.84 -2.73 -6.41
N HIS A 162 15.11 -1.74 -5.90
CA HIS A 162 15.22 -1.28 -4.51
C HIS A 162 14.90 -2.37 -3.49
N SER A 163 14.02 -3.32 -3.84
CA SER A 163 13.57 -4.38 -2.94
C SER A 163 14.47 -5.63 -2.95
N ILE A 164 15.44 -5.72 -3.86
CA ILE A 164 16.39 -6.86 -3.94
C ILE A 164 17.08 -7.17 -2.60
N PRO A 165 17.55 -6.19 -1.81
CA PRO A 165 18.18 -6.46 -0.52
C PRO A 165 17.28 -7.28 0.44
N SER A 166 15.96 -7.18 0.33
CA SER A 166 15.02 -8.00 1.12
C SER A 166 15.08 -9.49 0.77
N ILE A 167 15.53 -9.88 -0.43
CA ILE A 167 15.77 -11.30 -0.75
C ILE A 167 17.08 -11.78 -0.09
N ILE A 168 18.06 -10.90 0.01
CA ILE A 168 19.41 -11.24 0.49
C ILE A 168 19.43 -11.36 2.01
N TYR A 169 18.83 -10.39 2.71
CA TYR A 169 18.98 -10.21 4.15
C TYR A 169 17.88 -10.85 5.01
N TYR A 170 16.80 -11.39 4.42
CA TYR A 170 15.83 -12.18 5.18
C TYR A 170 16.26 -13.64 5.23
N ASP A 171 16.32 -14.24 6.41
CA ASP A 171 16.62 -15.66 6.57
C ASP A 171 15.79 -16.30 7.68
N VAL A 172 15.91 -17.63 7.80
CA VAL A 172 15.27 -18.41 8.85
C VAL A 172 16.13 -18.46 10.11
N SER A 173 15.55 -18.11 11.25
CA SER A 173 16.20 -18.23 12.55
C SER A 173 16.18 -19.67 13.06
N ASN A 174 16.93 -19.95 14.13
CA ASN A 174 17.01 -21.29 14.73
C ASN A 174 15.66 -21.83 15.22
N THR A 175 14.67 -20.95 15.43
CA THR A 175 13.31 -21.31 15.84
C THR A 175 12.37 -21.57 14.65
N GLY A 176 12.87 -21.44 13.41
CA GLY A 176 12.09 -21.62 12.19
C GLY A 176 11.28 -20.38 11.79
N GLN A 177 11.59 -19.21 12.37
CA GLN A 177 10.92 -17.94 12.07
C GLN A 177 11.71 -17.12 11.05
N CYS A 178 11.01 -16.25 10.33
CA CYS A 178 11.63 -15.34 9.37
C CYS A 178 12.13 -14.08 10.04
N GLU A 179 13.43 -13.82 9.94
CA GLU A 179 14.10 -12.70 10.60
C GLU A 179 15.05 -11.98 9.63
N ILE A 180 15.38 -10.73 9.96
CA ILE A 180 16.24 -9.87 9.16
C ILE A 180 17.67 -9.93 9.74
N PHE A 181 18.65 -10.27 8.90
CA PHE A 181 20.07 -10.28 9.24
C PHE A 181 20.89 -9.59 8.13
N PRO A 182 21.88 -8.73 8.46
CA PRO A 182 22.33 -8.35 9.79
C PRO A 182 21.56 -7.14 10.37
N ILE A 183 21.86 -6.75 11.63
CA ILE A 183 21.10 -5.73 12.36
C ILE A 183 21.15 -4.34 11.71
N GLU A 184 22.25 -4.02 11.02
CA GLU A 184 22.44 -2.77 10.28
C GLU A 184 21.39 -2.62 9.18
N TYR A 185 21.09 -3.73 8.48
CA TYR A 185 20.03 -3.73 7.48
C TYR A 185 18.64 -3.61 8.10
N SER A 186 18.43 -4.14 9.31
CA SER A 186 17.17 -3.94 10.06
C SER A 186 16.92 -2.46 10.36
N TYR A 187 17.96 -1.70 10.74
CA TYR A 187 17.84 -0.25 10.93
C TYR A 187 17.53 0.49 9.62
N TYR A 188 18.24 0.16 8.53
CA TYR A 188 17.95 0.71 7.21
C TYR A 188 16.49 0.44 6.81
N TYR A 189 16.05 -0.80 6.96
CA TYR A 189 14.69 -1.22 6.64
C TYR A 189 13.65 -0.46 7.48
N LEU A 190 13.86 -0.32 8.79
CA LEU A 190 12.93 0.40 9.66
C LEU A 190 12.85 1.90 9.33
N TYR A 191 13.99 2.60 9.25
CA TYR A 191 14.01 4.05 9.13
C TYR A 191 13.80 4.54 7.68
N VAL A 192 14.48 3.91 6.73
CA VAL A 192 14.43 4.35 5.33
C VAL A 192 13.21 3.75 4.65
N VAL A 193 13.04 2.43 4.68
CA VAL A 193 11.94 1.79 3.96
C VAL A 193 10.62 2.05 4.68
N GLN A 194 10.49 1.64 5.94
CA GLN A 194 9.20 1.63 6.62
C GLN A 194 8.74 3.02 7.04
N ILE A 195 9.59 3.80 7.71
CA ILE A 195 9.25 5.15 8.18
C ILE A 195 9.20 6.16 7.03
N SER A 196 10.23 6.20 6.19
CA SER A 196 10.34 7.26 5.18
C SER A 196 9.53 6.94 3.92
N LEU A 197 9.79 5.80 3.26
CA LEU A 197 9.17 5.46 1.97
C LEU A 197 7.70 5.02 2.10
N HIS A 198 7.35 4.25 3.13
CA HIS A 198 5.95 3.82 3.34
C HIS A 198 5.12 4.81 4.18
N GLY A 199 5.78 5.65 5.00
CA GLY A 199 5.11 6.58 5.91
C GLY A 199 5.18 8.03 5.46
N LEU A 200 6.25 8.72 5.84
CA LEU A 200 6.36 10.18 5.78
C LEU A 200 6.19 10.74 4.37
N ILE A 201 6.91 10.18 3.38
CA ILE A 201 6.91 10.71 2.01
C ILE A 201 5.51 10.63 1.39
N PRO A 202 4.83 9.46 1.35
CA PRO A 202 3.48 9.36 0.84
C PRO A 202 2.46 10.21 1.60
N ILE A 203 2.57 10.33 2.93
CA ILE A 203 1.65 11.16 3.72
C ILE A 203 1.77 12.62 3.28
N ILE A 204 2.99 13.17 3.32
CA ILE A 204 3.24 14.57 2.96
C ILE A 204 2.78 14.81 1.52
N PHE A 205 3.13 13.89 0.60
CA PHE A 205 2.76 13.99 -0.80
C PHE A 205 1.24 13.98 -1.02
N LEU A 206 0.54 13.00 -0.45
CA LEU A 206 -0.91 12.87 -0.59
C LEU A 206 -1.66 14.01 0.12
N SER A 207 -1.17 14.50 1.26
CA SER A 207 -1.77 15.66 1.94
C SER A 207 -1.66 16.92 1.09
N ILE A 208 -0.46 17.24 0.57
CA ILE A 208 -0.25 18.46 -0.23
C ILE A 208 -1.08 18.40 -1.52
N PHE A 209 -0.92 17.34 -2.32
CA PHE A 209 -1.56 17.25 -3.63
C PHE A 209 -3.05 16.87 -3.53
N GLY A 210 -3.44 16.07 -2.54
CA GLY A 210 -4.83 15.70 -2.28
C GLY A 210 -5.67 16.91 -1.85
N LEU A 211 -5.20 17.69 -0.87
CA LEU A 211 -5.89 18.93 -0.44
C LEU A 211 -5.95 19.95 -1.57
N SER A 212 -4.88 20.09 -2.34
CA SER A 212 -4.84 21.01 -3.49
C SER A 212 -5.82 20.59 -4.58
N THR A 213 -5.95 19.29 -4.85
CA THR A 213 -6.93 18.75 -5.81
C THR A 213 -8.36 18.98 -5.31
N PHE A 214 -8.63 18.72 -4.03
CA PHE A 214 -9.94 18.91 -3.42
C PHE A 214 -10.42 20.36 -3.47
N LYS A 215 -9.55 21.31 -3.09
CA LYS A 215 -9.85 22.75 -3.17
C LYS A 215 -10.21 23.17 -4.58
N GLN A 216 -9.49 22.68 -5.58
CA GLN A 216 -9.70 23.05 -6.98
C GLN A 216 -10.97 22.43 -7.56
N LEU A 217 -11.26 21.17 -7.25
CA LEU A 217 -12.51 20.53 -7.65
C LEU A 217 -13.72 21.23 -7.07
N LYS A 218 -13.69 21.61 -5.79
CA LYS A 218 -14.80 22.35 -5.16
C LYS A 218 -15.09 23.68 -5.88
N LEU A 219 -14.04 24.36 -6.34
CA LEU A 219 -14.17 25.60 -7.11
C LEU A 219 -14.76 25.37 -8.50
N ILE A 220 -14.37 24.29 -9.19
CA ILE A 220 -14.88 23.96 -10.53
C ILE A 220 -16.35 23.53 -10.45
N THR A 221 -16.71 22.67 -9.49
CA THR A 221 -18.09 22.20 -9.30
C THR A 221 -19.05 23.36 -8.99
N LYS A 222 -18.63 24.36 -8.22
CA LYS A 222 -19.45 25.55 -7.93
C LYS A 222 -19.81 26.33 -9.21
N HIS A 223 -18.97 26.28 -10.24
CA HIS A 223 -19.15 27.02 -11.48
C HIS A 223 -19.82 26.20 -12.59
N ASN A 224 -19.70 24.86 -12.58
CA ASN A 224 -20.32 23.99 -13.59
C ASN A 224 -20.66 22.62 -13.00
N PRO A 225 -21.93 22.36 -12.61
CA PRO A 225 -22.35 21.05 -12.13
C PRO A 225 -22.59 20.11 -13.32
N SER A 226 -21.54 19.44 -13.80
CA SER A 226 -21.67 18.38 -14.82
C SER A 226 -21.52 16.99 -14.21
N ASN A 227 -22.17 15.98 -14.81
CA ASN A 227 -22.12 14.58 -14.32
C ASN A 227 -20.69 14.00 -14.28
N HIS A 228 -19.79 14.48 -15.14
CA HIS A 228 -18.38 14.07 -15.14
C HIS A 228 -17.61 14.56 -13.90
N LEU A 229 -18.03 15.67 -13.29
CA LEU A 229 -17.44 16.19 -12.05
C LEU A 229 -17.80 15.34 -10.84
N ASN A 230 -18.90 14.59 -10.87
CA ASN A 230 -19.28 13.70 -9.77
C ASN A 230 -18.31 12.51 -9.62
N SER A 231 -17.91 11.89 -10.73
CA SER A 231 -16.91 10.81 -10.71
C SER A 231 -15.52 11.30 -10.28
N ASP A 232 -15.13 12.50 -10.71
CA ASP A 232 -13.87 13.12 -10.30
C ASP A 232 -13.88 13.54 -8.83
N ARG A 233 -15.04 13.97 -8.31
CA ARG A 233 -15.26 14.27 -6.89
C ARG A 233 -15.19 13.01 -6.04
N GLN A 234 -15.82 11.91 -6.47
CA GLN A 234 -15.72 10.62 -5.78
C GLN A 234 -14.27 10.16 -5.67
N LEU A 235 -13.50 10.27 -6.75
CA LEU A 235 -12.09 9.89 -6.75
C LEU A 235 -11.23 10.81 -5.86
N ALA A 236 -11.49 12.12 -5.84
CA ALA A 236 -10.81 13.01 -4.91
C ALA A 236 -11.18 12.76 -3.44
N HIS A 237 -12.43 12.38 -3.18
CA HIS A 237 -12.87 11.98 -1.84
C HIS A 237 -12.18 10.69 -1.39
N MET A 238 -12.09 9.70 -2.28
CA MET A 238 -11.35 8.46 -2.06
C MET A 238 -9.88 8.75 -1.70
N LEU A 239 -9.21 9.61 -2.46
CA LEU A 239 -7.81 9.99 -2.20
C LEU A 239 -7.63 10.75 -0.87
N LEU A 240 -8.58 11.62 -0.52
CA LEU A 240 -8.54 12.34 0.75
C LEU A 240 -8.74 11.39 1.93
N LEU A 241 -9.71 10.46 1.84
CA LEU A 241 -9.92 9.44 2.87
C LEU A 241 -8.71 8.51 3.01
N MET A 242 -8.07 8.13 1.89
CA MET A 242 -6.80 7.40 1.92
C MET A 242 -5.72 8.19 2.68
N SER A 243 -5.60 9.50 2.45
CA SER A 243 -4.60 10.32 3.16
C SER A 243 -4.88 10.38 4.67
N ILE A 244 -6.14 10.52 5.10
CA ILE A 244 -6.53 10.51 6.51
C ILE A 244 -6.24 9.14 7.15
N ALA A 245 -6.59 8.06 6.45
CA ALA A 245 -6.36 6.70 6.95
C ALA A 245 -4.86 6.43 7.19
N ILE A 246 -3.99 6.89 6.28
CA ILE A 246 -2.53 6.73 6.43
C ILE A 246 -2.01 7.58 7.60
N ILE A 247 -2.53 8.79 7.82
CA ILE A 247 -2.15 9.63 8.96
C ILE A 247 -2.55 8.97 10.29
N LEU A 248 -3.78 8.49 10.41
CA LEU A 248 -4.27 7.80 11.61
C LEU A 248 -3.44 6.54 11.92
N TYR A 249 -3.09 5.80 10.87
CA TYR A 249 -2.22 4.64 10.96
C TYR A 249 -0.83 5.00 11.49
N TYR A 250 -0.19 6.02 10.90
CA TYR A 250 1.16 6.42 11.29
C TYR A 250 1.21 7.02 12.70
N HIS A 251 0.15 7.73 13.10
CA HIS A 251 0.01 8.23 14.46
C HIS A 251 -0.02 7.08 15.49
N ARG A 252 -0.76 6.00 15.20
CA ARG A 252 -0.76 4.80 16.04
C ARG A 252 0.62 4.14 16.10
N PHE A 253 1.31 4.02 14.96
CA PHE A 253 2.67 3.48 14.89
C PHE A 253 3.64 4.28 15.77
N HIS A 254 3.61 5.61 15.68
CA HIS A 254 4.50 6.48 16.46
C HIS A 254 4.23 6.41 17.97
N ILE A 255 2.97 6.33 18.41
CA ILE A 255 2.63 6.18 19.84
C ILE A 255 3.18 4.86 20.39
N VAL A 256 3.05 3.77 19.64
CA VAL A 256 3.60 2.46 20.04
C VAL A 256 5.11 2.55 20.10
N LEU A 257 5.77 3.05 19.04
CA LEU A 257 7.22 3.23 19.01
C LEU A 257 7.73 4.05 20.21
N ASN A 258 7.12 5.20 20.52
CA ASN A 258 7.54 6.05 21.65
C ASN A 258 7.31 5.41 23.02
N LYS A 259 6.25 4.62 23.20
CA LYS A 259 6.03 3.89 24.46
C LYS A 259 7.05 2.78 24.67
N PHE A 260 7.53 2.15 23.58
CA PHE A 260 8.38 0.97 23.65
C PHE A 260 9.88 1.26 23.49
N MET A 261 10.28 2.36 22.84
CA MET A 261 11.69 2.81 22.76
C MET A 261 12.31 3.15 24.13
N LYS A 262 11.52 3.23 25.21
CA LYS A 262 12.03 3.36 26.58
C LYS A 262 12.50 2.03 27.20
N SER A 263 12.39 0.89 26.51
CA SER A 263 12.78 -0.43 27.02
C SER A 263 13.62 -1.20 26.01
N TYR A 264 14.73 -1.81 26.45
CA TYR A 264 15.73 -2.54 25.63
C TYR A 264 15.19 -3.81 24.92
N PHE A 265 13.89 -3.98 24.83
CA PHE A 265 13.17 -5.14 24.29
C PHE A 265 12.89 -5.01 22.78
N LEU A 266 13.87 -4.53 22.01
CA LEU A 266 13.68 -4.06 20.63
C LEU A 266 13.41 -5.21 19.64
N ILE A 267 14.06 -6.36 19.81
CA ILE A 267 14.10 -7.43 18.79
C ILE A 267 12.85 -8.32 18.84
N ILE A 268 12.40 -8.72 20.03
CA ILE A 268 11.20 -9.56 20.21
C ILE A 268 9.92 -8.79 19.83
N ILE A 269 9.90 -7.47 20.07
CA ILE A 269 8.75 -6.62 19.74
C ILE A 269 8.75 -6.26 18.26
N MET A 270 9.88 -6.11 17.56
CA MET A 270 9.87 -5.91 16.11
C MET A 270 9.15 -7.05 15.37
N ASN A 271 9.25 -8.30 15.85
CA ASN A 271 8.56 -9.44 15.24
C ASN A 271 7.02 -9.42 15.51
N ILE A 272 6.60 -9.04 16.72
CA ILE A 272 5.18 -8.81 17.08
C ILE A 272 4.63 -7.59 16.33
N HIS A 273 5.43 -6.56 16.14
CA HIS A 273 5.06 -5.31 15.52
C HIS A 273 5.06 -5.41 13.99
N GLN A 274 5.89 -6.25 13.38
CA GLN A 274 5.84 -6.60 11.96
C GLN A 274 4.58 -7.42 11.66
N ASN A 275 4.17 -8.26 12.61
CA ASN A 275 2.87 -8.93 12.59
C ASN A 275 1.68 -7.94 12.75
N PHE A 276 1.74 -7.01 13.69
CA PHE A 276 0.68 -5.99 13.83
C PHE A 276 0.64 -5.02 12.63
N PHE A 277 1.79 -4.59 12.15
CA PHE A 277 1.99 -3.70 11.00
C PHE A 277 1.47 -4.33 9.72
N SER A 278 1.73 -5.61 9.51
CA SER A 278 1.20 -6.31 8.36
C SER A 278 -0.33 -6.49 8.49
N ILE A 279 -0.91 -6.75 9.68
CA ILE A 279 -2.39 -6.80 9.89
C ILE A 279 -3.02 -5.42 9.58
N MET A 280 -2.36 -4.34 9.97
CA MET A 280 -2.86 -2.98 9.73
C MET A 280 -2.62 -2.48 8.30
N LEU A 281 -1.57 -2.94 7.60
CA LEU A 281 -1.41 -2.78 6.14
C LEU A 281 -2.58 -3.43 5.40
N TYR A 282 -3.06 -4.59 5.87
CA TYR A 282 -4.28 -5.21 5.36
C TYR A 282 -5.55 -4.43 5.70
N HIS A 283 -5.61 -3.78 6.86
CA HIS A 283 -6.71 -2.88 7.21
C HIS A 283 -6.75 -1.61 6.34
N ARG A 284 -5.59 -1.12 5.86
CA ARG A 284 -5.51 -0.06 4.84
C ARG A 284 -6.18 -0.53 3.53
N PHE A 285 -6.02 -1.79 3.14
CA PHE A 285 -6.74 -2.36 1.99
C PHE A 285 -8.25 -2.51 2.24
N TYR A 286 -8.67 -2.83 3.47
CA TYR A 286 -10.10 -2.91 3.84
C TYR A 286 -10.82 -1.55 3.75
N ILE A 287 -10.18 -0.47 4.22
CA ILE A 287 -10.75 0.90 4.13
C ILE A 287 -10.84 1.37 2.66
N ILE A 288 -9.94 0.91 1.79
CA ILE A 288 -9.98 1.18 0.34
C ILE A 288 -11.17 0.47 -0.35
N GLN A 289 -11.83 -0.50 0.30
CA GLN A 289 -12.90 -1.34 -0.29
C GLN A 289 -14.32 -1.00 0.16
N ILE A 290 -14.48 -0.28 1.27
CA ILE A 290 -15.80 0.15 1.79
C ILE A 290 -16.23 1.51 1.19
N LEU A 291 -15.38 2.14 0.38
CA LEU A 291 -15.56 3.50 -0.17
C LEU A 291 -15.39 3.54 -1.69
#